data_AF-A0A9W4SW83-F1
#
_entry.id   AF-A0A9W4SW83-F1
#
_cell.length_a   1.000
_cell.length_b   1.000
_cell.length_c   1.000
_cell.angle_alpha   90.00
_cell.angle_beta   90.00
_cell.angle_gamma   90.00
#
_symmetry.space_group_name_H-M   'P 1'
#
loop_
_entity.id
_entity.type
_entity.pdbx_description
1 polymer ?
#
loop_
_entity_poly.entity_id
_entity_poly.type
_entity_poly.pdbx_seq_one_letter_code
_entity_poly.pdbx_strand_id
1 'polypeptide(L)'
;MKQQNLINAASIIAAPFTGGVSLIGLVAPYVFGGGDNEEDGKKREEDRKERKEQYDAMMKSHENALKERQTETDKLLKAIKEKNSEAERITAILNNPNSSEEEKKNARKKLVILEDEIRADKKKVRNLEEELKKMRNNPPTPPAQP
;
A
#
# COMPACT_ATOMS: atom_id res chain seq x y z
N MET A 1 -46.98 -35.61 2.25
CA MET A 1 -46.50 -34.59 3.21
C MET A 1 -45.07 -34.97 3.56
N LYS A 2 -44.07 -34.38 2.90
CA LYS A 2 -43.30 -33.18 3.31
C LYS A 2 -42.70 -33.31 4.73
N GLN A 3 -41.43 -33.71 4.80
CA GLN A 3 -40.38 -32.98 5.52
C GLN A 3 -39.00 -33.55 5.14
N GLN A 4 -38.33 -32.82 4.26
CA GLN A 4 -36.88 -32.89 4.07
C GLN A 4 -36.26 -32.03 5.17
N ASN A 5 -35.27 -32.54 5.91
CA ASN A 5 -34.31 -31.69 6.61
C ASN A 5 -32.91 -32.18 6.23
N LEU A 6 -32.42 -31.62 5.13
CA LEU A 6 -31.01 -31.56 4.79
C LEU A 6 -30.30 -30.71 5.84
N ILE A 7 -29.50 -31.35 6.71
CA ILE A 7 -28.45 -30.64 7.46
C ILE A 7 -27.26 -30.58 6.51
N ASN A 8 -27.27 -29.57 5.65
CA ASN A 8 -26.11 -29.21 4.84
C ASN A 8 -25.11 -28.50 5.73
N ALA A 9 -23.89 -29.03 5.76
CA ALA A 9 -22.71 -28.37 6.28
C ALA A 9 -22.56 -26.98 5.65
N ALA A 10 -22.61 -25.94 6.48
CA ALA A 10 -22.17 -24.60 6.11
C ALA A 10 -21.26 -24.10 7.24
N SER A 11 -19.97 -24.40 7.08
CA SER A 11 -18.89 -23.64 7.69
C SER A 11 -19.01 -22.20 7.19
N ILE A 12 -19.71 -21.35 7.96
CA ILE A 12 -19.75 -19.92 7.70
C ILE A 12 -18.41 -19.36 8.17
N ILE A 13 -17.50 -19.21 7.20
CA ILE A 13 -16.32 -18.36 7.33
C ILE A 13 -16.85 -16.94 7.51
N ALA A 14 -16.95 -16.49 8.76
CA ALA A 14 -17.19 -15.11 9.09
C ALA A 14 -15.89 -14.33 8.85
N ALA A 15 -15.67 -13.91 7.60
CA ALA A 15 -14.71 -12.86 7.28
C ALA A 15 -15.35 -11.51 7.65
N PRO A 16 -14.79 -10.71 8.57
CA PRO A 16 -15.23 -9.34 8.72
C PRO A 16 -14.65 -8.52 7.56
N PHE A 17 -15.43 -8.39 6.49
CA PHE A 17 -15.31 -7.26 5.58
C PHE A 17 -15.83 -6.02 6.33
N THR A 18 -14.99 -5.36 7.13
CA THR A 18 -15.30 -4.04 7.69
C THR A 18 -14.91 -2.97 6.67
N GLY A 19 -15.71 -2.86 5.61
CA GLY A 19 -15.78 -1.70 4.74
C GLY A 19 -17.25 -1.32 4.60
N GLY A 20 -17.63 -0.14 5.11
CA GLY A 20 -18.96 0.41 4.87
C GLY A 20 -19.63 0.98 6.10
N VAL A 21 -19.48 2.30 6.25
CA VAL A 21 -20.38 3.27 6.91
C VAL A 21 -21.74 2.70 7.35
N SER A 22 -22.01 2.72 8.65
CA SER A 22 -23.39 2.70 9.16
C SER A 22 -23.57 3.85 10.14
N LEU A 23 -24.05 4.97 9.57
CA LEU A 23 -24.75 6.01 10.31
C LEU A 23 -26.14 5.46 10.66
N ILE A 24 -26.68 5.87 11.81
CA ILE A 24 -28.06 5.70 12.34
C ILE A 24 -28.10 4.80 13.60
N GLY A 25 -28.14 5.48 14.75
CA GLY A 25 -28.34 4.90 16.08
C GLY A 25 -28.43 6.00 17.14
N LEU A 26 -29.31 6.97 16.89
CA LEU A 26 -29.65 8.07 17.80
C LEU A 26 -30.42 7.52 19.03
N VAL A 27 -30.20 8.17 20.20
CA VAL A 27 -30.98 8.12 21.47
C VAL A 27 -30.66 6.92 22.38
N ALA A 28 -30.18 7.09 23.62
CA ALA A 28 -30.89 7.69 24.75
C ALA A 28 -29.93 8.09 25.92
N PRO A 29 -30.39 8.76 27.00
CA PRO A 29 -29.93 10.10 27.37
C PRO A 29 -29.22 10.14 28.74
N TYR A 30 -28.65 11.31 29.05
CA TYR A 30 -28.48 11.93 30.36
C TYR A 30 -28.66 11.04 31.61
N VAL A 31 -27.58 10.83 32.35
CA VAL A 31 -27.37 11.21 33.77
C VAL A 31 -26.17 10.42 34.30
N PHE A 32 -25.06 11.11 34.59
CA PHE A 32 -24.29 10.91 35.85
C PHE A 32 -23.19 12.00 35.99
N GLY A 33 -23.47 12.98 36.86
CA GLY A 33 -22.53 13.84 37.65
C GLY A 33 -21.61 14.80 36.88
N GLY A 34 -21.57 16.11 37.12
CA GLY A 34 -21.78 16.83 38.38
C GLY A 34 -20.46 17.53 38.75
N GLY A 35 -20.35 18.82 38.41
CA GLY A 35 -19.20 19.68 38.72
C GLY A 35 -18.70 20.48 37.51
N ASP A 36 -19.26 21.67 37.31
CA ASP A 36 -18.66 22.71 36.46
C ASP A 36 -17.31 23.13 37.07
N ASN A 37 -16.24 22.46 36.68
CA ASN A 37 -14.92 23.07 36.63
C ASN A 37 -14.71 23.50 35.19
N GLU A 38 -14.90 24.79 34.88
CA GLU A 38 -14.52 25.36 33.57
C GLU A 38 -13.06 25.03 33.22
N GLU A 39 -12.19 24.84 34.22
CA GLU A 39 -10.81 24.37 34.05
C GLU A 39 -10.72 22.93 33.52
N ASP A 40 -11.59 22.01 33.97
CA ASP A 40 -11.61 20.61 33.50
C ASP A 40 -12.22 20.52 32.09
N GLY A 41 -13.17 21.41 31.76
CA GLY A 41 -13.69 21.58 30.40
C GLY A 41 -12.61 22.06 29.42
N LYS A 42 -11.85 23.11 29.81
CA LYS A 42 -10.75 23.65 29.00
C LYS A 42 -9.62 22.64 28.79
N LYS A 43 -9.19 21.92 29.83
CA LYS A 43 -8.18 20.85 29.71
C LYS A 43 -8.63 19.74 28.76
N ARG A 44 -9.89 19.30 28.84
CA ARG A 44 -10.43 18.29 27.91
C ARG A 44 -10.48 18.79 26.46
N GLU A 45 -10.70 20.09 26.25
CA GLU A 45 -10.70 20.69 24.92
C GLU A 45 -9.28 20.84 24.35
N GLU A 46 -8.32 21.26 25.17
CA GLU A 46 -6.88 21.30 24.84
C GLU A 46 -6.33 19.90 24.51
N ASP A 47 -6.61 18.90 25.34
CA ASP A 47 -6.23 17.49 25.09
C ASP A 47 -6.84 16.94 23.79
N ARG A 48 -8.05 17.37 23.43
CA ARG A 48 -8.68 16.99 22.15
C ARG A 48 -7.99 17.67 20.98
N LYS A 49 -7.62 18.94 21.13
CA LYS A 49 -6.93 19.70 20.08
C LYS A 49 -5.52 19.16 19.84
N GLU A 50 -4.75 18.90 20.89
CA GLU A 50 -3.40 18.32 20.77
C GLU A 50 -3.43 16.94 20.11
N ARG A 51 -4.36 16.06 20.50
CA ARG A 51 -4.50 14.75 19.85
C ARG A 51 -4.88 14.86 18.38
N LYS A 52 -5.74 15.82 18.04
CA LYS A 52 -6.11 16.07 16.65
C LYS A 52 -4.90 16.54 15.85
N GLU A 53 -4.11 17.47 16.38
CA GLU A 53 -2.89 17.96 15.75
C GLU A 53 -1.83 16.85 15.59
N GLN A 54 -1.65 16.01 16.61
CA GLN A 54 -0.76 14.85 16.55
C GLN A 54 -1.21 13.84 15.49
N TYR A 55 -2.52 13.55 15.44
CA TYR A 55 -3.08 12.65 14.44
C TYR A 55 -2.97 13.21 13.02
N ASP A 56 -3.27 14.50 12.82
CA ASP A 56 -3.13 15.18 11.54
C ASP A 56 -1.66 15.18 11.08
N ALA A 57 -0.71 15.35 12.00
CA ALA A 57 0.72 15.25 11.70
C ALA A 57 1.13 13.81 11.32
N MET A 58 0.63 12.79 12.03
CA MET A 58 0.85 11.38 11.70
C MET A 58 0.28 11.02 10.32
N MET A 59 -0.93 11.49 10.00
CA MET A 59 -1.56 11.27 8.69
C MET A 59 -0.78 11.94 7.56
N LYS A 60 -0.34 13.19 7.74
CA LYS A 60 0.51 13.88 6.76
C LYS A 60 1.85 13.17 6.54
N SER A 61 2.48 12.71 7.61
CA SER A 61 3.73 11.94 7.51
C SER A 61 3.51 10.63 6.74
N HIS A 62 2.41 9.93 7.00
CA HIS A 62 2.04 8.72 6.29
C HIS A 62 1.75 8.97 4.81
N GLU A 63 1.03 10.04 4.47
CA GLU A 63 0.80 10.44 3.07
C GLU A 63 2.11 10.76 2.34
N ASN A 64 3.04 11.45 3.00
CA ASN A 64 4.35 11.76 2.43
C ASN A 64 5.16 10.47 2.19
N ALA A 65 5.18 9.55 3.16
CA ALA A 65 5.84 8.25 3.00
C ALA A 65 5.26 7.44 1.84
N LEU A 66 3.92 7.44 1.69
CA LEU A 66 3.25 6.80 0.54
C LEU A 66 3.68 7.44 -0.79
N LYS A 67 3.71 8.77 -0.86
CA LYS A 67 4.14 9.50 -2.07
C LYS A 67 5.60 9.21 -2.41
N GLU A 68 6.51 9.25 -1.43
CA GLU A 68 7.92 8.95 -1.64
C GLU A 68 8.11 7.54 -2.22
N ARG A 69 7.48 6.54 -1.61
CA ARG A 69 7.53 5.14 -2.09
C ARG A 69 6.89 4.97 -3.47
N GLN A 70 5.83 5.70 -3.76
CA GLN A 70 5.23 5.70 -5.09
C GLN A 70 6.19 6.31 -6.13
N THR A 71 6.86 7.43 -5.82
CA THR A 71 7.87 8.01 -6.72
C THR A 71 9.09 7.11 -6.92
N GLU A 72 9.51 6.36 -5.89
CA GLU A 72 10.57 5.37 -6.00
C GLU A 72 10.18 4.23 -6.95
N THR A 73 8.94 3.75 -6.84
CA THR A 73 8.36 2.74 -7.73
C THR A 73 8.34 3.25 -9.18
N ASP A 74 7.88 4.48 -9.41
CA ASP A 74 7.84 5.09 -10.75
C ASP A 74 9.23 5.24 -11.37
N LYS A 75 10.23 5.63 -10.57
CA LYS A 75 11.63 5.72 -11.00
C LYS A 75 12.17 4.35 -11.44
N LEU A 76 11.91 3.29 -10.66
CA LEU A 76 12.32 1.93 -11.01
C LEU A 76 11.60 1.43 -12.27
N LEU A 77 10.31 1.70 -12.41
CA LEU A 77 9.56 1.36 -13.64
C LEU A 77 10.12 2.07 -14.87
N LYS A 78 10.52 3.33 -14.73
CA LYS A 78 11.18 4.08 -15.81
C LYS A 78 12.53 3.45 -16.18
N ALA A 79 13.37 3.12 -15.19
CA ALA A 79 14.64 2.44 -15.42
C ALA A 79 14.47 1.08 -16.10
N ILE A 80 13.46 0.29 -15.70
CA ILE A 80 13.14 -0.99 -16.36
C ILE A 80 12.75 -0.77 -17.83
N LYS A 81 11.97 0.26 -18.14
CA LYS A 81 11.62 0.59 -19.54
C LYS A 81 12.84 0.95 -20.37
N GLU A 82 13.77 1.72 -19.81
CA GLU A 82 15.03 2.09 -20.47
C GLU A 82 15.89 0.84 -20.76
N LYS A 83 16.05 -0.04 -19.77
CA LYS A 83 16.78 -1.32 -19.94
C LYS A 83 16.12 -2.26 -20.95
N ASN A 84 14.79 -2.32 -20.98
CA ASN A 84 14.06 -3.10 -22.00
C ASN A 84 14.32 -2.56 -23.41
N SER A 85 14.32 -1.24 -23.60
CA SER A 85 14.65 -0.63 -24.89
C SER A 85 16.08 -0.94 -25.32
N GLU A 86 17.02 -0.99 -24.37
CA GLU A 86 18.39 -1.40 -24.65
C GLU A 86 18.49 -2.88 -25.02
N ALA A 87 17.76 -3.77 -24.32
CA ALA A 87 17.68 -5.18 -24.66
C ALA A 87 17.10 -5.40 -26.07
N GLU A 88 16.10 -4.62 -26.49
CA GLU A 88 15.56 -4.64 -27.86
C GLU A 88 16.60 -4.23 -28.90
N ARG A 89 17.38 -3.17 -28.62
CA ARG A 89 18.48 -2.75 -29.51
C ARG A 89 19.55 -3.82 -29.64
N ILE A 90 19.92 -4.47 -28.53
CA ILE A 90 20.88 -5.58 -28.54
C ILE A 90 20.33 -6.76 -29.33
N THR A 91 19.05 -7.07 -29.18
CA THR A 91 18.37 -8.11 -29.96
C THR A 91 18.38 -7.80 -31.46
N ALA A 92 18.21 -6.53 -31.83
CA ALA A 92 18.33 -6.10 -33.23
C ALA A 92 19.76 -6.33 -33.79
N ILE A 93 20.81 -6.10 -32.98
CA ILE A 93 22.20 -6.41 -33.36
C ILE A 93 22.38 -7.93 -33.53
N LEU A 94 21.79 -8.74 -32.65
CA LEU A 94 21.86 -10.20 -32.74
C LEU A 94 21.20 -10.74 -34.02
N ASN A 95 20.09 -10.14 -34.41
CA ASN A 95 19.32 -10.53 -35.58
C ASN A 95 19.86 -9.92 -36.89
N ASN A 96 20.83 -9.00 -36.81
CA ASN A 96 21.42 -8.39 -38.00
C ASN A 96 22.34 -9.41 -38.72
N PRO A 97 22.06 -9.75 -39.99
CA PRO A 97 22.92 -10.67 -40.76
C PRO A 97 24.31 -10.08 -41.04
N ASN A 98 24.44 -8.74 -41.06
CA ASN A 98 25.70 -8.06 -41.35
C ASN A 98 26.59 -7.84 -40.11
N SER A 99 26.10 -8.16 -38.91
CA SER A 99 26.88 -8.04 -37.69
C SER A 99 27.88 -9.19 -37.55
N SER A 100 29.08 -8.87 -37.08
CA SER A 100 30.15 -9.85 -36.91
C SER A 100 29.83 -10.88 -35.82
N GLU A 101 30.43 -12.06 -35.89
CA GLU A 101 30.34 -13.09 -34.84
C GLU A 101 30.78 -12.55 -33.47
N GLU A 102 31.82 -11.71 -33.43
CA GLU A 102 32.29 -11.08 -32.20
C GLU A 102 31.29 -10.06 -31.63
N GLU A 103 30.67 -9.24 -32.48
CA GLU A 103 29.60 -8.32 -32.08
C GLU A 103 28.40 -9.08 -31.52
N LYS A 104 28.00 -10.18 -32.17
CA LYS A 104 26.92 -11.04 -31.69
C LYS A 104 27.26 -11.69 -30.36
N LYS A 105 28.49 -12.16 -30.17
CA LYS A 105 28.95 -12.73 -28.90
C LYS A 105 28.93 -11.70 -27.76
N ASN A 106 29.39 -10.48 -28.03
CA ASN A 106 29.35 -9.39 -27.06
C ASN A 106 27.92 -8.95 -26.74
N ALA A 107 27.06 -8.86 -27.76
CA ALA A 107 25.64 -8.56 -27.62
C ALA A 107 24.92 -9.61 -26.74
N ARG A 108 25.18 -10.92 -26.94
CA ARG A 108 24.61 -11.99 -26.08
C ARG A 108 25.01 -11.84 -24.62
N LYS A 109 26.29 -11.54 -24.34
CA LYS A 109 26.75 -11.31 -22.97
C LYS A 109 26.05 -10.13 -22.30
N LYS A 110 25.93 -9.00 -23.03
CA LYS A 110 25.24 -7.81 -22.54
C LYS A 110 23.75 -8.07 -22.28
N LEU A 111 23.10 -8.85 -23.16
CA LEU A 111 21.70 -9.23 -23.01
C LEU A 111 21.46 -9.96 -21.69
N VAL A 112 22.28 -10.97 -21.36
CA VAL A 112 22.15 -11.75 -20.12
C VAL A 112 22.26 -10.86 -18.88
N ILE A 113 23.24 -9.94 -18.87
CA ILE A 113 23.43 -9.01 -17.74
C ILE A 113 22.21 -8.10 -17.60
N LEU A 114 21.73 -7.53 -18.72
CA LEU A 114 20.54 -6.68 -18.71
C LEU A 114 19.28 -7.42 -18.26
N GLU A 115 19.08 -8.68 -18.69
CA GLU A 115 17.96 -9.50 -18.26
C GLU A 115 17.99 -9.79 -16.76
N ASP A 116 19.17 -10.07 -16.20
CA ASP A 116 19.35 -10.27 -14.76
C ASP A 116 19.09 -8.99 -13.97
N GLU A 117 19.56 -7.84 -14.46
CA GLU A 117 19.28 -6.53 -13.87
C GLU A 117 17.79 -6.20 -13.91
N ILE A 118 17.12 -6.40 -15.05
CA ILE A 118 15.68 -6.21 -15.21
C ILE A 118 14.92 -7.12 -14.23
N ARG A 119 15.35 -8.38 -14.07
CA ARG A 119 14.75 -9.31 -13.12
C ARG A 119 14.90 -8.82 -11.68
N ALA A 120 16.07 -8.33 -11.31
CA ALA A 120 16.34 -7.79 -9.98
C ALA A 120 15.48 -6.54 -9.70
N ASP A 121 15.38 -5.62 -10.65
CA ASP A 121 14.60 -4.40 -10.50
C ASP A 121 13.09 -4.68 -10.46
N LYS A 122 12.59 -5.64 -11.26
CA LYS A 122 11.20 -6.13 -11.16
C LYS A 122 10.88 -6.70 -9.77
N LYS A 123 11.82 -7.43 -9.16
CA LYS A 123 11.65 -7.96 -7.80
C LYS A 123 11.55 -6.83 -6.77
N LYS A 124 12.37 -5.78 -6.89
CA LYS A 124 12.29 -4.60 -6.02
C LYS A 124 10.96 -3.88 -6.17
N VAL A 125 10.49 -3.67 -7.40
CA VAL A 125 9.18 -3.05 -7.68
C VAL A 125 8.07 -3.84 -6.98
N ARG A 126 8.05 -5.16 -7.14
CA ARG A 126 7.04 -6.01 -6.48
C ARG A 126 7.07 -5.87 -4.95
N ASN A 127 8.25 -5.86 -4.34
CA ASN A 127 8.38 -5.67 -2.90
C ASN A 127 7.84 -4.29 -2.45
N LEU A 128 8.17 -3.23 -3.19
CA LEU A 128 7.68 -1.87 -2.90
C LEU A 128 6.16 -1.75 -3.09
N GLU A 129 5.58 -2.41 -4.09
CA GLU A 129 4.12 -2.47 -4.28
C GLU A 129 3.43 -3.20 -3.13
N GLU A 130 4.01 -4.30 -2.64
CA GLU A 130 3.51 -5.02 -1.47
C GLU A 130 3.60 -4.16 -0.20
N GLU A 131 4.66 -3.39 -0.01
CA GLU A 131 4.80 -2.42 1.09
C GLU A 131 3.80 -1.27 0.98
N LEU A 132 3.62 -0.69 -0.21
CA LEU A 132 2.61 0.33 -0.48
C LEU A 132 1.20 -0.18 -0.18
N LYS A 133 0.90 -1.43 -0.56
CA LYS A 133 -0.39 -2.06 -0.25
C LYS A 133 -0.59 -2.23 1.26
N LYS A 134 0.46 -2.62 2.00
CA LYS A 134 0.41 -2.71 3.47
C LYS A 134 0.18 -1.36 4.12
N MET A 135 0.89 -0.32 3.70
CA MET A 135 0.73 1.05 4.22
C MET A 135 -0.66 1.61 3.92
N ARG A 136 -1.18 1.42 2.70
CA ARG A 136 -2.55 1.85 2.34
C ARG A 136 -3.63 1.16 3.17
N ASN A 137 -3.45 -0.11 3.50
CA ASN A 137 -4.43 -0.89 4.26
C ASN A 137 -4.34 -0.68 5.78
N ASN A 138 -3.21 -0.16 6.27
CA ASN A 138 -2.96 0.07 7.69
C ASN A 138 -2.60 1.55 7.94
N PRO A 139 -3.56 2.47 7.81
CA PRO A 139 -3.32 3.86 8.15
C PRO A 139 -2.98 4.01 9.65
N PRO A 140 -2.27 5.09 10.03
CA PRO A 140 -1.99 5.38 11.44
C PRO A 140 -3.28 5.43 12.25
N THR A 141 -3.31 4.78 13.41
CA THR A 141 -4.44 4.88 14.33
C THR A 141 -4.30 6.12 15.20
N PRO A 142 -5.42 6.78 15.57
CA PRO A 142 -5.39 7.89 16.50
C PRO A 142 -4.78 7.46 17.85
N PRO A 143 -4.03 8.35 18.53
CA PRO A 143 -3.43 8.06 19.83
C PRO A 143 -4.53 7.66 20.83
N ALA A 144 -4.32 6.54 21.54
CA ALA A 144 -5.26 6.04 22.53
C ALA A 144 -5.40 7.02 23.71
N GLN A 145 -6.59 7.06 24.33
CA GLN A 145 -6.77 7.80 25.58
C GLN A 145 -5.96 7.10 26.70
N PRO A 146 -5.31 7.86 27.60
CA PRO A 146 -4.71 7.29 28.81
C PRO A 146 -5.76 6.67 29.73
#